data_AF-V6TB53-F1
#
_entry.id   AF-V6TB53-F1
#
_cell.length_a   1.000
_cell.length_b   1.000
_cell.length_c   1.000
_cell.angle_alpha   90.00
_cell.angle_beta   90.00
_cell.angle_gamma   90.00
#
_symmetry.space_group_name_H-M   'P 1'
#
loop_
_entity.id
_entity.type
_entity.pdbx_description
1 polymer ?
#
loop_
_entity_poly.entity_id
_entity_poly.type
_entity_poly.pdbx_seq_one_letter_code
_entity_poly.pdbx_strand_id
1 'polypeptide(L)'
;PTCSETQVPIDGVCVQNTGNRAALCTAKGDGTCASCVGGDLLKDGGCYKTDRLPGKSVCTTASNSKCTKCANGLNADGDGACGNCHPTCATCSTAEDPNKCKTCATGYYKTSNSDGPCMKCSEKISGCKQCVSSSDSSVICLESEVGTGGSTNRSGLSTGAIAGISVAVIVVVGGLVGFLCWWFLCRGKA
;
A
#
# COMPACT_ATOMS: atom_id res chain seq x y z
N PRO A 1 10.71 15.57 -14.24
CA PRO A 1 10.25 16.82 -14.91
C PRO A 1 11.43 17.78 -14.96
N THR A 2 11.73 18.35 -16.12
CA THR A 2 12.83 19.30 -16.27
C THR A 2 12.31 20.70 -15.93
N CYS A 3 12.84 21.32 -14.90
CA CYS A 3 12.48 22.68 -14.53
C CYS A 3 13.24 23.71 -15.38
N SER A 4 12.72 24.93 -15.50
CA SER A 4 13.46 26.03 -16.10
C SER A 4 14.68 26.41 -15.24
N GLU A 5 15.67 27.10 -15.82
CA GLU A 5 16.90 27.51 -15.12
C GLU A 5 16.68 28.34 -13.84
N THR A 6 15.53 29.04 -13.76
CA THR A 6 15.10 29.84 -12.60
C THR A 6 14.30 29.04 -11.55
N GLN A 7 13.93 27.81 -11.87
CA GLN A 7 13.14 26.94 -11.01
C GLN A 7 13.96 25.74 -10.55
N VAL A 8 13.51 25.11 -9.46
CA VAL A 8 14.10 23.87 -8.95
C VAL A 8 13.00 22.88 -8.60
N PRO A 9 13.25 21.56 -8.69
CA PRO A 9 12.26 20.54 -8.37
C PRO A 9 12.21 20.36 -6.86
N ILE A 10 11.08 20.69 -6.25
CA ILE A 10 10.80 20.47 -4.83
C ILE A 10 9.58 19.56 -4.73
N ASP A 11 9.76 18.39 -4.12
CA ASP A 11 8.72 17.35 -4.03
C ASP A 11 8.07 17.01 -5.40
N GLY A 12 8.86 17.10 -6.48
CA GLY A 12 8.43 16.81 -7.85
C GLY A 12 7.77 17.98 -8.58
N VAL A 13 7.63 19.14 -7.94
CA VAL A 13 7.05 20.36 -8.52
C VAL A 13 8.13 21.40 -8.77
N CYS A 14 8.13 22.03 -9.94
CA CYS A 14 9.05 23.12 -10.24
C CYS A 14 8.59 24.41 -9.54
N VAL A 15 9.44 24.94 -8.68
CA VAL A 15 9.19 26.17 -7.92
C VAL A 15 10.37 27.12 -8.05
N GLN A 16 10.14 28.42 -7.88
CA GLN A 16 11.23 29.40 -7.87
C GLN A 16 12.15 29.13 -6.67
N ASN A 17 13.45 28.95 -6.91
CA ASN A 17 14.40 28.69 -5.83
C ASN A 17 14.54 29.89 -4.89
N THR A 18 14.52 31.08 -5.47
CA THR A 18 14.70 32.36 -4.78
C THR A 18 13.65 33.36 -5.25
N GLY A 19 12.99 34.01 -4.29
CA GLY A 19 11.95 35.03 -4.47
C GLY A 19 11.76 35.80 -3.16
N ASN A 20 10.53 36.04 -2.71
CA ASN A 20 10.26 36.63 -1.37
C ASN A 20 10.50 35.65 -0.19
N ARG A 21 11.23 34.55 -0.42
CA ARG A 21 11.47 33.47 0.54
C ARG A 21 12.95 33.11 0.55
N ALA A 22 13.40 32.49 1.64
CA ALA A 22 14.73 31.89 1.72
C ALA A 22 14.91 30.83 0.62
N ALA A 23 16.16 30.65 0.18
CA ALA A 23 16.51 29.65 -0.82
C ALA A 23 16.06 28.25 -0.38
N LEU A 24 15.49 27.47 -1.30
CA LEU A 24 15.00 26.13 -1.03
C LEU A 24 16.12 25.08 -1.17
N CYS A 25 17.10 25.37 -2.02
CA CYS A 25 18.26 24.52 -2.25
C CYS A 25 19.44 25.34 -2.78
N THR A 26 20.63 24.73 -2.81
CA THR A 26 21.77 25.27 -3.58
C THR A 26 21.55 24.94 -5.04
N ALA A 27 21.06 25.89 -5.84
CA ALA A 27 20.81 25.67 -7.27
C ALA A 27 22.11 25.62 -8.08
N LYS A 28 22.11 24.82 -9.14
CA LYS A 28 23.21 24.75 -10.14
C LYS A 28 23.04 25.73 -11.31
N GLY A 29 21.84 26.30 -11.46
CA GLY A 29 21.50 27.19 -12.58
C GLY A 29 21.01 26.47 -13.84
N ASP A 30 20.88 25.15 -13.80
CA ASP A 30 20.40 24.30 -14.91
C ASP A 30 19.00 23.72 -14.64
N GLY A 31 18.26 24.31 -13.69
CA GLY A 31 16.98 23.78 -13.22
C GLY A 31 17.11 22.66 -12.18
N THR A 32 18.29 22.44 -11.61
CA THR A 32 18.54 21.43 -10.56
C THR A 32 19.24 21.97 -9.31
N CYS A 33 19.18 21.18 -8.25
CA CYS A 33 19.84 21.42 -6.97
C CYS A 33 21.15 20.61 -6.85
N ALA A 34 22.17 21.20 -6.22
CA ALA A 34 23.39 20.55 -5.78
C ALA A 34 23.29 19.99 -4.35
N SER A 35 22.48 20.62 -3.51
CA SER A 35 22.17 20.19 -2.15
C SER A 35 20.87 20.83 -1.68
N CYS A 36 20.23 20.21 -0.70
CA CYS A 36 18.91 20.58 -0.21
C CYS A 36 18.96 21.17 1.19
N VAL A 37 18.12 22.16 1.44
CA VAL A 37 17.97 22.75 2.78
C VAL A 37 17.23 21.79 3.70
N GLY A 38 17.52 21.86 4.99
CA GLY A 38 16.81 21.08 6.02
C GLY A 38 17.10 19.58 5.99
N GLY A 39 18.11 19.13 5.23
CA GLY A 39 18.49 17.73 5.14
C GLY A 39 17.57 16.89 4.23
N ASP A 40 16.70 17.53 3.44
CA ASP A 40 15.84 16.86 2.46
C ASP A 40 16.65 16.02 1.48
N LEU A 41 16.09 14.93 0.97
CA LEU A 41 16.77 14.02 0.07
C LEU A 41 17.04 14.72 -1.28
N LEU A 42 18.31 14.78 -1.69
CA LEU A 42 18.65 15.12 -3.06
C LEU A 42 18.57 13.87 -3.93
N LYS A 43 17.71 13.90 -4.94
CA LYS A 43 17.57 12.80 -5.90
C LYS A 43 17.33 13.38 -7.28
N ASP A 44 18.08 12.92 -8.28
CA ASP A 44 17.91 13.34 -9.69
C ASP A 44 17.83 14.87 -9.88
N GLY A 45 18.60 15.62 -9.07
CA GLY A 45 18.63 17.09 -9.10
C GLY A 45 17.47 17.80 -8.39
N GLY A 46 16.54 17.08 -7.77
CA GLY A 46 15.45 17.65 -6.97
C GLY A 46 15.60 17.40 -5.46
N CYS A 47 14.93 18.22 -4.66
CA CYS A 47 14.85 18.07 -3.21
C CYS A 47 13.51 17.47 -2.79
N TYR A 48 13.58 16.39 -2.01
CA TYR A 48 12.42 15.60 -1.65
C TYR A 48 12.35 15.35 -0.15
N LYS A 49 11.19 15.64 0.41
CA LYS A 49 10.86 15.29 1.78
C LYS A 49 10.67 13.77 1.90
N THR A 50 11.16 13.19 2.98
CA THR A 50 11.07 11.75 3.25
C THR A 50 9.78 11.34 3.99
N ASP A 51 8.99 12.32 4.43
CA ASP A 51 7.69 12.13 5.10
C ASP A 51 6.51 12.06 4.11
N ARG A 52 6.73 12.39 2.84
CA ARG A 52 5.70 12.46 1.79
C ARG A 52 6.22 11.95 0.45
N LEU A 53 5.29 11.70 -0.47
CA LEU A 53 5.65 11.33 -1.82
C LEU A 53 6.15 12.55 -2.62
N PRO A 54 7.10 12.35 -3.55
CA PRO A 54 7.67 11.06 -3.93
C PRO A 54 8.85 10.59 -3.06
N GLY A 55 9.50 11.45 -2.27
CA GLY A 55 10.71 11.11 -1.53
C GLY A 55 10.59 9.88 -0.61
N LYS A 56 9.46 9.76 0.09
CA LYS A 56 9.13 8.62 0.97
C LYS A 56 9.16 7.26 0.27
N SER A 57 8.97 7.21 -1.06
CA SER A 57 9.02 5.96 -1.83
C SER A 57 10.43 5.40 -2.01
N VAL A 58 11.45 6.26 -1.87
CA VAL A 58 12.86 5.89 -2.02
C VAL A 58 13.55 5.86 -0.66
N CYS A 59 13.27 6.84 0.18
CA CYS A 59 14.00 7.09 1.40
C CYS A 59 13.06 7.47 2.55
N THR A 60 13.21 6.83 3.70
CA THR A 60 12.43 7.16 4.90
C THR A 60 13.18 8.10 5.84
N THR A 61 14.49 8.22 5.68
CA THR A 61 15.32 9.11 6.50
C THR A 61 16.49 9.61 5.69
N ALA A 62 16.65 10.93 5.63
CA ALA A 62 17.74 11.59 4.92
C ALA A 62 18.51 12.50 5.87
N SER A 63 19.79 12.70 5.57
CA SER A 63 20.68 13.62 6.26
C SER A 63 21.70 14.14 5.27
N ASN A 64 22.05 15.43 5.36
CA ASN A 64 23.01 16.07 4.47
C ASN A 64 22.72 15.79 2.97
N SER A 65 21.45 15.86 2.58
CA SER A 65 20.99 15.57 1.21
C SER A 65 21.12 14.11 0.74
N LYS A 66 21.59 13.20 1.60
CA LYS A 66 21.77 11.78 1.30
C LYS A 66 20.73 10.95 2.04
N CYS A 67 20.29 9.86 1.41
CA CYS A 67 19.50 8.88 2.13
C CYS A 67 20.36 8.19 3.19
N THR A 68 19.81 7.92 4.37
CA THR A 68 20.45 7.08 5.39
C THR A 68 19.65 5.79 5.60
N LYS A 69 18.32 5.86 5.44
CA LYS A 69 17.42 4.72 5.51
C LYS A 69 16.52 4.63 4.29
N CYS A 70 16.62 3.51 3.59
CA CYS A 70 15.88 3.25 2.36
C CYS A 70 14.47 2.77 2.64
N ALA A 71 13.53 3.09 1.75
CA ALA A 71 12.14 2.67 1.85
C ALA A 71 11.96 1.15 1.77
N ASN A 72 12.91 0.43 1.16
CA ASN A 72 12.94 -1.03 1.12
C ASN A 72 13.49 -1.67 2.43
N GLY A 73 13.76 -0.87 3.46
CA GLY A 73 14.21 -1.35 4.77
C GLY A 73 15.72 -1.49 4.93
N LEU A 74 16.50 -1.36 3.84
CA LEU A 74 17.96 -1.35 3.88
C LEU A 74 18.51 -0.02 4.42
N ASN A 75 19.77 -0.07 4.81
CA ASN A 75 20.55 1.15 5.03
C ASN A 75 21.14 1.59 3.69
N ALA A 76 21.22 2.89 3.48
CA ALA A 76 21.90 3.43 2.31
C ALA A 76 23.43 3.29 2.43
N ASP A 77 24.13 3.34 1.31
CA ASP A 77 25.59 3.41 1.29
C ASP A 77 26.13 4.80 1.70
N GLY A 78 27.46 4.99 1.65
CA GLY A 78 28.09 6.27 1.98
C GLY A 78 27.71 7.43 1.05
N ASP A 79 27.19 7.12 -0.13
CA ASP A 79 26.71 8.10 -1.10
C ASP A 79 25.21 8.37 -1.01
N GLY A 80 24.52 7.64 -0.13
CA GLY A 80 23.08 7.75 0.05
C GLY A 80 22.29 7.00 -1.03
N ALA A 81 22.93 6.08 -1.75
CA ALA A 81 22.25 5.20 -2.66
C ALA A 81 21.67 3.98 -1.93
N CYS A 82 20.50 3.55 -2.37
CA CYS A 82 19.80 2.40 -1.82
C CYS A 82 20.07 1.18 -2.68
N GLY A 83 20.59 0.12 -2.08
CA GLY A 83 20.68 -1.19 -2.72
C GLY A 83 19.29 -1.77 -3.00
N ASN A 84 19.25 -2.82 -3.81
CA ASN A 84 18.03 -3.54 -4.13
C ASN A 84 17.84 -4.74 -3.20
N CYS A 85 16.58 -5.10 -2.99
CA CYS A 85 16.23 -6.38 -2.41
C CYS A 85 16.08 -7.40 -3.53
N HIS A 86 16.22 -8.70 -3.19
CA HIS A 86 15.91 -9.77 -4.13
C HIS A 86 14.53 -9.55 -4.77
N PRO A 87 14.33 -9.84 -6.08
CA PRO A 87 13.10 -9.51 -6.81
C PRO A 87 11.78 -10.04 -6.21
N THR A 88 11.85 -11.04 -5.34
CA THR A 88 10.69 -11.60 -4.63
C THR A 88 10.32 -10.83 -3.36
N CYS A 89 11.16 -9.90 -2.90
CA CYS A 89 10.98 -9.12 -1.69
C CYS A 89 10.56 -7.68 -2.04
N ALA A 90 9.61 -7.12 -1.28
CA ALA A 90 9.34 -5.68 -1.31
C ALA A 90 10.24 -4.92 -0.32
N THR A 91 10.51 -5.53 0.84
CA THR A 91 11.50 -5.04 1.81
C THR A 91 12.38 -6.18 2.27
N CYS A 92 13.60 -5.89 2.71
CA CYS A 92 14.57 -6.90 3.10
C CYS A 92 15.51 -6.41 4.20
N SER A 93 16.14 -7.35 4.91
CA SER A 93 17.22 -7.08 5.88
C SER A 93 18.60 -7.12 5.24
N THR A 94 18.72 -7.79 4.11
CA THR A 94 19.98 -7.97 3.38
C THR A 94 19.69 -7.82 1.90
N ALA A 95 20.51 -7.02 1.22
CA ALA A 95 20.39 -6.78 -0.21
C ALA A 95 20.52 -8.11 -0.98
N GLU A 96 19.73 -8.27 -2.04
CA GLU A 96 19.78 -9.41 -2.98
C GLU A 96 19.63 -10.83 -2.38
N ASP A 97 19.41 -10.99 -1.06
CA ASP A 97 19.23 -12.32 -0.43
C ASP A 97 17.74 -12.72 -0.41
N PRO A 98 17.34 -13.78 -1.15
CA PRO A 98 15.96 -14.26 -1.14
C PRO A 98 15.49 -14.74 0.23
N ASN A 99 16.40 -15.13 1.13
CA ASN A 99 16.07 -15.64 2.47
C ASN A 99 16.03 -14.54 3.53
N LYS A 100 16.13 -13.26 3.13
CA LYS A 100 16.11 -12.11 4.04
C LYS A 100 15.03 -11.11 3.67
N CYS A 101 13.96 -11.54 2.98
CA CYS A 101 12.80 -10.69 2.79
C CYS A 101 12.14 -10.40 4.14
N LYS A 102 11.78 -9.14 4.38
CA LYS A 102 10.91 -8.69 5.48
C LYS A 102 9.45 -8.67 5.04
N THR A 103 9.20 -8.17 3.84
CA THR A 103 7.90 -8.22 3.17
C THR A 103 8.08 -8.71 1.74
N CYS A 104 7.04 -9.31 1.18
CA CYS A 104 7.08 -9.90 -0.15
C CYS A 104 6.64 -8.90 -1.22
N ALA A 105 7.22 -9.05 -2.41
CA ALA A 105 6.78 -8.33 -3.59
C ALA A 105 5.34 -8.74 -3.97
N THR A 106 4.66 -7.91 -4.75
CA THR A 106 3.33 -8.23 -5.27
C THR A 106 3.33 -9.58 -6.01
N GLY A 107 2.34 -10.42 -5.72
CA GLY A 107 2.24 -11.79 -6.24
C GLY A 107 3.05 -12.83 -5.47
N TYR A 108 3.64 -12.45 -4.35
CA TYR A 108 4.29 -13.35 -3.42
C TYR A 108 3.74 -13.18 -2.00
N TYR A 109 3.82 -14.25 -1.22
CA TYR A 109 3.38 -14.27 0.17
C TYR A 109 4.44 -14.88 1.09
N LYS A 110 4.31 -14.59 2.38
CA LYS A 110 5.18 -15.09 3.44
C LYS A 110 4.47 -16.15 4.26
N THR A 111 5.17 -17.23 4.59
CA THR A 111 4.65 -18.31 5.46
C THR A 111 4.95 -18.09 6.94
N SER A 112 5.75 -17.07 7.26
CA SER A 112 6.17 -16.76 8.62
C SER A 112 6.36 -15.26 8.78
N ASN A 113 6.23 -14.77 10.02
CA ASN A 113 6.41 -13.35 10.35
C ASN A 113 7.89 -12.92 10.40
N SER A 114 8.80 -13.87 10.52
CA SER A 114 10.25 -13.62 10.53
C SER A 114 10.80 -13.35 9.12
N ASP A 115 12.02 -12.83 9.05
CA ASP A 115 12.75 -12.72 7.78
C ASP A 115 12.88 -14.11 7.12
N GLY A 116 12.67 -14.18 5.81
CA GLY A 116 12.67 -15.45 5.11
C GLY A 116 12.23 -15.33 3.64
N PRO A 117 12.21 -16.45 2.91
CA PRO A 117 11.81 -16.47 1.51
C PRO A 117 10.32 -16.17 1.32
N CYS A 118 10.01 -15.68 0.13
CA CYS A 118 8.66 -15.38 -0.34
C CYS A 118 8.24 -16.39 -1.40
N MET A 119 7.05 -16.96 -1.26
CA MET A 119 6.49 -17.97 -2.16
C MET A 119 5.53 -17.32 -3.16
N LYS A 120 5.47 -17.83 -4.40
CA LYS A 120 4.56 -17.30 -5.43
C LYS A 120 3.12 -17.67 -5.10
N CYS A 121 2.21 -16.73 -5.27
CA CYS A 121 0.78 -16.98 -5.09
C CYS A 121 0.25 -18.07 -6.03
N SER A 122 0.73 -18.07 -7.27
CA SER A 122 0.30 -19.02 -8.32
C SER A 122 0.63 -20.49 -8.02
N GLU A 123 1.64 -20.75 -7.18
CA GLU A 123 2.01 -22.12 -6.78
C GLU A 123 0.99 -22.71 -5.80
N LYS A 124 0.38 -21.86 -4.95
CA LYS A 124 -0.64 -22.30 -3.99
C LYS A 124 -2.04 -22.25 -4.59
N ILE A 125 -2.33 -21.24 -5.41
CA ILE A 125 -3.61 -21.00 -6.06
C ILE A 125 -3.33 -20.68 -7.53
N SER A 126 -3.54 -21.65 -8.42
CA SER A 126 -3.34 -21.45 -9.86
C SER A 126 -4.13 -20.24 -10.38
N GLY A 127 -3.46 -19.42 -11.19
CA GLY A 127 -4.05 -18.19 -11.74
C GLY A 127 -4.13 -17.01 -10.75
N CYS A 128 -3.62 -17.13 -9.52
CA CYS A 128 -3.64 -16.03 -8.56
C CYS A 128 -2.50 -15.03 -8.79
N LYS A 129 -2.83 -13.77 -9.12
CA LYS A 129 -1.88 -12.65 -9.27
C LYS A 129 -1.47 -12.03 -7.94
N GLN A 130 -2.40 -11.95 -6.98
CA GLN A 130 -2.16 -11.32 -5.69
C GLN A 130 -2.83 -12.13 -4.59
N CYS A 131 -2.09 -12.41 -3.51
CA CYS A 131 -2.59 -13.18 -2.40
C CYS A 131 -2.08 -12.65 -1.06
N VAL A 132 -2.75 -13.06 0.02
CA VAL A 132 -2.34 -12.77 1.40
C VAL A 132 -2.34 -14.05 2.22
N SER A 133 -1.44 -14.13 3.19
CA SER A 133 -1.43 -15.20 4.19
C SER A 133 -2.37 -14.82 5.33
N SER A 134 -3.39 -15.62 5.58
CA SER A 134 -4.18 -15.55 6.81
C SER A 134 -3.54 -16.49 7.84
N SER A 135 -3.53 -16.07 9.11
CA SER A 135 -2.96 -16.79 10.25
C SER A 135 -3.24 -18.30 10.15
N ASP A 136 -2.20 -19.12 10.25
CA ASP A 136 -2.18 -20.57 10.02
C ASP A 136 -2.29 -21.04 8.55
N SER A 137 -1.28 -20.65 7.75
CA SER A 137 -0.95 -21.28 6.44
C SER A 137 -2.03 -21.24 5.35
N SER A 138 -3.13 -20.53 5.56
CA SER A 138 -4.17 -20.35 4.54
C SER A 138 -3.83 -19.12 3.70
N VAL A 139 -3.73 -19.33 2.39
CA VAL A 139 -3.45 -18.26 1.43
C VAL A 139 -4.77 -17.90 0.76
N ILE A 140 -5.12 -16.62 0.75
CA ILE A 140 -6.33 -16.11 0.11
C ILE A 140 -5.92 -15.35 -1.14
N CYS A 141 -6.54 -15.66 -2.27
CA CYS A 141 -6.35 -14.90 -3.49
C CYS A 141 -7.21 -13.62 -3.47
N LEU A 142 -6.56 -12.47 -3.67
CA LEU A 142 -7.22 -11.18 -3.81
C LEU A 142 -7.54 -10.87 -5.28
N GLU A 143 -6.66 -11.30 -6.20
CA GLU A 143 -6.84 -11.04 -7.62
C GLU A 143 -6.38 -12.24 -8.46
N SER A 144 -7.23 -12.65 -9.39
CA SER A 144 -6.99 -13.79 -10.29
C SER A 144 -6.85 -13.33 -11.74
N GLU A 145 -6.05 -14.04 -12.54
CA GLU A 145 -6.03 -13.93 -14.00
C GLU A 145 -7.33 -14.52 -14.55
N VAL A 146 -8.37 -13.70 -14.74
CA VAL A 146 -9.65 -14.22 -15.26
C VAL A 146 -9.52 -14.57 -16.74
N GLY A 147 -9.71 -15.86 -17.03
CA GLY A 147 -10.12 -16.37 -18.33
C GLY A 147 -10.95 -17.65 -18.14
N THR A 148 -12.28 -17.54 -18.25
CA THR A 148 -13.25 -18.66 -18.42
C THR A 148 -13.10 -19.88 -17.50
N GLY A 149 -13.70 -19.83 -16.31
CA GLY A 149 -13.91 -21.02 -15.48
C GLY A 149 -14.55 -20.66 -14.15
N GLY A 150 -15.83 -21.01 -13.98
CA GLY A 150 -16.52 -20.86 -12.70
C GLY A 150 -15.75 -21.55 -11.58
N SER A 151 -15.56 -20.85 -10.46
CA SER A 151 -14.96 -21.44 -9.27
C SER A 151 -15.92 -22.46 -8.66
N THR A 152 -15.65 -23.74 -8.89
CA THR A 152 -16.18 -24.86 -8.09
C THR A 152 -15.14 -25.26 -7.06
N ASN A 153 -15.21 -24.65 -5.87
CA ASN A 153 -15.25 -25.30 -4.54
C ASN A 153 -14.96 -24.25 -3.45
N ARG A 154 -16.00 -23.74 -2.78
CA ARG A 154 -16.44 -24.18 -1.44
C ARG A 154 -15.32 -24.20 -0.41
N SER A 155 -15.17 -23.08 0.30
CA SER A 155 -15.18 -23.03 1.77
C SER A 155 -15.41 -21.59 2.24
N GLY A 156 -16.50 -21.37 2.96
CA GLY A 156 -16.56 -20.34 4.01
C GLY A 156 -16.87 -18.91 3.58
N LEU A 157 -18.09 -18.66 3.11
CA LEU A 157 -19.04 -17.65 3.61
C LEU A 157 -20.14 -17.49 2.58
N SER A 158 -21.35 -17.89 2.95
CA SER A 158 -22.54 -17.72 2.12
C SER A 158 -22.78 -16.23 1.90
N THR A 159 -22.37 -15.72 0.74
CA THR A 159 -22.84 -14.44 0.19
C THR A 159 -24.38 -14.46 -0.04
N GLY A 160 -25.05 -15.59 0.23
CA GLY A 160 -26.50 -15.71 0.33
C GLY A 160 -27.10 -15.50 1.74
N ALA A 161 -26.34 -15.06 2.75
CA ALA A 161 -26.91 -14.67 4.06
C ALA A 161 -27.25 -13.17 4.17
N ILE A 162 -26.73 -12.33 3.27
CA ILE A 162 -26.84 -10.87 3.40
C ILE A 162 -28.05 -10.30 2.62
N ALA A 163 -28.80 -11.14 1.89
CA ALA A 163 -30.05 -10.74 1.22
C ALA A 163 -31.33 -11.39 1.80
N GLY A 164 -31.24 -12.17 2.88
CA GLY A 164 -32.39 -12.86 3.50
C GLY A 164 -32.88 -12.27 4.83
N ILE A 165 -32.02 -11.52 5.54
CA ILE A 165 -32.35 -11.02 6.89
C ILE A 165 -33.29 -9.80 6.82
N SER A 166 -33.24 -9.03 5.73
CA SER A 166 -34.11 -7.86 5.54
C SER A 166 -35.58 -8.22 5.39
N VAL A 167 -35.90 -9.31 4.68
CA VAL A 167 -37.30 -9.71 4.45
C VAL A 167 -37.91 -10.38 5.68
N ALA A 168 -37.13 -11.19 6.41
CA ALA A 168 -37.62 -11.82 7.65
C ALA A 168 -37.98 -10.78 8.72
N VAL A 169 -37.18 -9.72 8.87
CA VAL A 169 -37.50 -8.63 9.81
C VAL A 169 -38.75 -7.86 9.37
N ILE A 170 -38.94 -7.58 8.08
CA ILE A 170 -40.14 -6.89 7.59
C ILE A 170 -41.40 -7.75 7.79
N VAL A 171 -41.34 -9.06 7.58
CA VAL A 171 -42.48 -9.96 7.82
C VAL A 171 -42.78 -10.06 9.31
N VAL A 172 -41.76 -10.14 10.17
CA VAL A 172 -41.95 -10.18 11.63
C VAL A 172 -42.52 -8.87 12.14
N VAL A 173 -41.97 -7.72 11.74
CA VAL A 173 -42.46 -6.39 12.16
C VAL A 173 -43.85 -6.12 11.58
N GLY A 174 -44.09 -6.44 10.31
CA GLY A 174 -45.40 -6.30 9.66
C GLY A 174 -46.47 -7.20 10.28
N GLY A 175 -46.12 -8.44 10.63
CA GLY A 175 -46.99 -9.36 11.34
C GLY A 175 -47.32 -8.89 12.76
N LEU A 176 -46.33 -8.35 13.49
CA LEU A 176 -46.52 -7.84 14.85
C LEU A 176 -47.39 -6.57 14.87
N VAL A 177 -47.17 -5.65 13.93
CA VAL A 177 -47.99 -4.44 13.78
C VAL A 177 -49.41 -4.79 13.33
N GLY A 178 -49.58 -5.74 12.40
CA GLY A 178 -50.89 -6.23 11.97
C GLY A 178 -51.66 -6.91 13.09
N PHE A 179 -50.98 -7.77 13.86
CA PHE A 179 -51.57 -8.42 15.03
C PHE A 179 -51.92 -7.41 16.14
N LEU A 180 -51.10 -6.39 16.38
CA LEU A 180 -51.41 -5.33 17.34
C LEU A 180 -52.59 -4.45 16.87
N CYS A 181 -52.67 -4.09 15.59
CA CYS A 181 -53.84 -3.37 15.05
C CYS A 181 -55.11 -4.20 15.16
N TRP A 182 -55.08 -5.50 14.80
CA TRP A 182 -56.22 -6.39 15.00
C TRP A 182 -56.58 -6.53 16.48
N TRP A 183 -55.59 -6.73 17.34
CA TRP A 183 -55.81 -6.90 18.78
C TRP A 183 -56.40 -5.64 19.42
N PHE A 184 -55.92 -4.44 19.10
CA PHE A 184 -56.47 -3.21 19.65
C PHE A 184 -57.84 -2.83 19.05
N LEU A 185 -58.06 -3.05 17.74
CA LEU A 185 -59.30 -2.68 17.08
C LEU A 185 -60.43 -3.70 17.31
N CYS A 186 -60.13 -4.99 17.35
CA CYS A 186 -61.15 -6.04 17.51
C CYS A 186 -61.38 -6.46 18.96
N ARG A 187 -60.42 -6.25 19.88
CA ARG A 187 -60.64 -6.54 21.31
C ARG A 187 -61.30 -5.40 22.09
N GLY A 188 -61.41 -4.21 21.49
CA GLY A 188 -62.17 -3.08 22.05
C GLY A 188 -63.68 -3.10 21.77
N LYS A 189 -64.19 -4.17 21.15
CA LYS A 189 -65.64 -4.33 20.87
C LYS A 189 -66.15 -5.69 21.35
N ALA A 190 -65.90 -5.95 22.63
CA ALA A 190 -66.68 -6.82 23.50
C ALA A 190 -66.83 -6.10 24.85
#